data_AF-A0A2V7P023-F1
#
_entry.id   AF-A0A2V7P023-F1
#
_cell.length_a   1.000
_cell.length_b   1.000
_cell.length_c   1.000
_cell.angle_alpha   90.00
_cell.angle_beta   90.00
_cell.angle_gamma   90.00
#
_symmetry.space_group_name_H-M   'P 1'
#
loop_
_entity.id
_entity.type
_entity.pdbx_description
1 polymer ?
#
loop_
_entity_poly.entity_id
_entity_poly.type
_entity_poly.pdbx_seq_one_letter_code
_entity_poly.pdbx_strand_id
1 'polypeptide(L)'
;MSLLDRVRALLGSDALLESAGPDGVPRVAPDSPDAVALLLGTAREEGWRVRIEGAGTWMPSDAPCDLALTTRRLDHVPAIEPQDLSATAEAGIGFDLLRHQLADRGVWLAIDPPGLGGRSVGSVIATATAGPLRQGFGPVRDHVLGVTFVTGDGRIVQSGGRVVK
;
A
#
# COMPACT_ATOMS: atom_id res chain seq x y z
N MET A 1 -2.83 -28.71 7.68
CA MET A 1 -2.51 -27.41 8.33
C MET A 1 -3.43 -26.38 7.73
N SER A 2 -4.12 -25.55 8.53
CA SER A 2 -5.03 -24.54 7.97
C SER A 2 -4.24 -23.39 7.33
N LEU A 3 -4.88 -22.62 6.45
CA LEU A 3 -4.29 -21.41 5.84
C LEU A 3 -3.76 -20.46 6.93
N LEU A 4 -4.53 -20.23 7.99
CA LEU A 4 -4.15 -19.34 9.08
C LEU A 4 -2.96 -19.87 9.88
N ASP A 5 -2.88 -21.17 10.11
CA ASP A 5 -1.72 -21.76 10.81
C ASP A 5 -0.45 -21.60 9.99
N ARG A 6 -0.54 -21.74 8.66
CA ARG A 6 0.59 -21.52 7.76
C ARG A 6 1.01 -20.05 7.75
N VAL A 7 0.07 -19.12 7.68
CA VAL A 7 0.37 -17.67 7.74
C VAL A 7 1.03 -17.31 9.08
N ARG A 8 0.53 -17.82 10.22
CA ARG A 8 1.16 -17.59 11.53
C ARG A 8 2.58 -18.13 11.59
N ALA A 9 2.82 -19.31 11.02
CA ALA A 9 4.15 -19.90 10.98
C ALA A 9 5.13 -19.09 10.12
N LEU A 10 4.64 -18.40 9.08
CA LEU A 10 5.46 -17.61 8.16
C LEU A 10 5.77 -16.20 8.68
N LEU A 11 4.74 -15.50 9.18
CA LEU A 11 4.82 -14.06 9.48
C LEU A 11 4.69 -13.73 10.97
N GLY A 12 4.47 -14.74 11.81
CA GLY A 12 4.10 -14.54 13.21
C GLY A 12 2.62 -14.21 13.40
N SER A 13 2.18 -14.24 14.66
CA SER A 13 0.78 -14.01 15.02
C SER A 13 0.34 -12.56 14.82
N ASP A 14 1.27 -11.61 14.99
CA ASP A 14 0.98 -10.17 14.91
C ASP A 14 0.59 -9.73 13.48
N ALA A 15 0.99 -10.50 12.47
CA ALA A 15 0.65 -10.24 11.08
C ALA A 15 -0.83 -10.53 10.75
N LEU A 16 -1.55 -11.27 11.61
CA LEU A 16 -2.99 -11.49 11.43
C LEU A 16 -3.77 -10.38 12.12
N LEU A 17 -4.64 -9.69 11.37
CA LEU A 17 -5.58 -8.77 11.98
C LEU A 17 -6.72 -9.57 12.63
N GLU A 18 -7.05 -9.24 13.89
CA GLU A 18 -8.00 -10.00 14.71
C GLU A 18 -9.43 -10.04 14.13
N SER A 19 -9.81 -9.07 13.31
CA SER A 19 -11.11 -9.04 12.64
C SER A 19 -11.01 -9.43 11.16
N ALA A 20 -11.55 -10.60 10.83
CA ALA A 20 -12.00 -10.88 9.47
C ALA A 20 -12.93 -9.74 9.01
N GLY A 21 -12.95 -9.47 7.71
CA GLY A 21 -13.82 -8.43 7.18
C GLY A 21 -15.29 -8.66 7.41
N PRO A 22 -16.11 -7.65 7.08
CA PRO A 22 -17.55 -7.86 6.98
C PRO A 22 -17.91 -9.00 6.02
N ASP A 23 -16.99 -9.41 5.15
CA ASP A 23 -17.08 -10.54 4.23
C ASP A 23 -16.53 -11.88 4.79
N GLY A 24 -16.05 -11.92 6.04
CA GLY A 24 -15.52 -13.13 6.68
C GLY A 24 -14.15 -13.60 6.18
N VAL A 25 -13.51 -12.84 5.29
CA VAL A 25 -12.17 -13.15 4.76
C VAL A 25 -11.10 -12.73 5.79
N PRO A 26 -10.10 -13.59 6.08
CA PRO A 26 -9.02 -13.25 6.99
C PRO A 26 -8.11 -12.18 6.38
N ARG A 27 -7.70 -11.20 7.19
CA ARG A 27 -6.74 -10.17 6.79
C ARG A 27 -5.36 -10.41 7.36
N VAL A 28 -4.38 -10.34 6.48
CA VAL A 28 -2.95 -10.44 6.80
C VAL A 28 -2.31 -9.10 6.52
N ALA A 29 -1.62 -8.53 7.50
CA ALA A 29 -0.93 -7.25 7.44
C ALA A 29 0.58 -7.48 7.65
N PRO A 30 1.34 -7.81 6.59
CA PRO A 30 2.79 -7.81 6.66
C PRO A 30 3.33 -6.42 7.01
N ASP A 31 4.45 -6.34 7.73
CA ASP A 31 5.09 -5.09 8.18
C ASP A 31 6.36 -4.74 7.40
N SER A 32 6.70 -5.52 6.38
CA SER A 32 7.85 -5.26 5.52
C SER A 32 7.61 -5.77 4.10
N PRO A 33 8.31 -5.19 3.09
CA PRO A 33 8.30 -5.72 1.73
C PRO A 33 8.72 -7.19 1.63
N ASP A 34 9.68 -7.63 2.46
CA ASP A 34 10.12 -9.03 2.52
C ASP A 34 9.03 -9.96 3.02
N ALA A 35 8.26 -9.55 4.03
CA ALA A 35 7.11 -10.30 4.52
C ALA A 35 5.99 -10.39 3.47
N VAL A 36 5.76 -9.32 2.69
CA VAL A 36 4.84 -9.35 1.54
C VAL A 36 5.33 -10.34 0.48
N ALA A 37 6.61 -10.31 0.14
CA ALA A 37 7.26 -11.22 -0.81
C ALA A 37 7.13 -12.68 -0.40
N LEU A 38 7.42 -12.99 0.87
CA LEU A 38 7.28 -14.33 1.42
C LEU A 38 5.83 -14.83 1.36
N LEU A 39 4.86 -13.98 1.71
CA LEU A 39 3.44 -14.32 1.67
C LEU A 39 2.96 -14.60 0.24
N LEU A 40 3.29 -13.74 -0.72
CA LEU A 40 2.87 -13.91 -2.11
C LEU A 40 3.57 -15.09 -2.79
N GLY A 41 4.85 -15.33 -2.51
CA GLY A 41 5.57 -16.52 -2.95
C GLY A 41 4.90 -17.80 -2.45
N THR A 42 4.59 -17.86 -1.15
CA THR A 42 3.90 -19.02 -0.57
C THR A 42 2.49 -19.19 -1.11
N ALA A 43 1.74 -18.10 -1.26
CA ALA A 43 0.39 -18.13 -1.82
C ALA A 43 0.39 -18.71 -3.25
N ARG A 44 1.41 -18.37 -4.06
CA ARG A 44 1.59 -18.94 -5.40
C ARG A 44 1.88 -20.44 -5.36
N GLU A 45 2.74 -20.89 -4.45
CA GLU A 45 3.09 -22.31 -4.29
C GLU A 45 1.89 -23.15 -3.82
N GLU A 46 1.09 -22.61 -2.90
CA GLU A 46 -0.05 -23.30 -2.28
C GLU A 46 -1.37 -23.06 -3.04
N GLY A 47 -1.38 -22.23 -4.08
CA GLY A 47 -2.55 -21.93 -4.91
C GLY A 47 -3.61 -21.05 -4.25
N TRP A 48 -3.24 -20.21 -3.28
CA TRP A 48 -4.15 -19.31 -2.59
C TRP A 48 -4.51 -18.10 -3.46
N ARG A 49 -5.78 -17.72 -3.45
CA ARG A 49 -6.28 -16.47 -4.03
C ARG A 49 -6.09 -15.36 -3.02
N VAL A 50 -5.24 -14.40 -3.35
CA VAL A 50 -4.93 -13.25 -2.50
C VAL A 50 -5.59 -12.01 -3.06
N ARG A 51 -6.38 -11.31 -2.24
CA ARG A 51 -6.89 -9.97 -2.55
C ARG A 51 -6.00 -8.92 -1.91
N ILE A 52 -5.64 -7.87 -2.66
CA ILE A 52 -4.82 -6.77 -2.13
C ILE A 52 -5.74 -5.65 -1.65
N GLU A 53 -5.52 -5.18 -0.44
CA GLU A 53 -6.28 -4.10 0.18
C GLU A 53 -5.35 -3.00 0.71
N GLY A 54 -5.72 -1.74 0.50
CA GLY A 54 -5.13 -0.64 1.27
C GLY A 54 -5.80 -0.55 2.64
N ALA A 55 -6.38 0.61 2.93
CA ALA A 55 -7.25 0.79 4.10
C ALA A 55 -8.65 0.15 3.97
N GLY A 56 -9.06 -0.31 2.79
CA GLY A 56 -10.39 -0.90 2.57
C GLY A 56 -11.55 0.11 2.55
N THR A 57 -11.27 1.38 2.26
CA THR A 57 -12.22 2.51 2.37
C THR A 57 -12.76 3.03 1.03
N TRP A 58 -12.22 2.56 -0.10
CA TRP A 58 -12.56 3.11 -1.42
C TRP A 58 -13.80 2.46 -2.06
N MET A 59 -13.78 1.15 -2.21
CA MET A 59 -14.85 0.36 -2.83
C MET A 59 -15.02 -0.94 -2.04
N PRO A 60 -16.26 -1.48 -1.95
CA PRO A 60 -16.48 -2.82 -1.43
C PRO A 60 -15.69 -3.84 -2.24
N SER A 61 -15.19 -4.87 -1.57
CA SER A 61 -14.54 -5.99 -2.23
C SER A 61 -15.57 -6.89 -2.89
N ASP A 62 -15.36 -7.23 -4.16
CA ASP A 62 -16.24 -8.08 -4.97
C ASP A 62 -15.54 -9.36 -5.47
N ALA A 63 -14.21 -9.41 -5.41
CA ALA A 63 -13.42 -10.58 -5.81
C ALA A 63 -13.34 -11.64 -4.69
N PRO A 64 -13.73 -12.91 -4.97
CA PRO A 64 -13.50 -14.03 -4.07
C PRO A 64 -12.02 -14.26 -3.81
N CYS A 65 -11.64 -14.46 -2.55
CA CYS A 65 -10.27 -14.75 -2.15
C CYS A 65 -10.24 -15.66 -0.92
N ASP A 66 -9.09 -16.28 -0.68
CA ASP A 66 -8.85 -17.13 0.49
C ASP A 66 -8.27 -16.30 1.65
N LEU A 67 -7.56 -15.21 1.33
CA LEU A 67 -7.10 -14.19 2.27
C LEU A 67 -7.00 -12.82 1.60
N ALA A 68 -7.07 -11.77 2.42
CA ALA A 68 -6.80 -10.39 2.03
C ALA A 68 -5.47 -9.91 2.62
N LEU A 69 -4.53 -9.49 1.76
CA LEU A 69 -3.28 -8.86 2.14
C LEU A 69 -3.50 -7.34 2.23
N THR A 70 -3.35 -6.78 3.42
CA THR A 70 -3.48 -5.33 3.63
C THR A 70 -2.14 -4.65 3.85
N THR A 71 -1.98 -3.44 3.28
CA THR A 71 -0.75 -2.64 3.44
C THR A 71 -0.72 -1.82 4.74
N ARG A 72 -1.72 -1.93 5.62
CA ARG A 72 -1.89 -1.06 6.80
C ARG A 72 -0.68 -0.97 7.74
N ARG A 73 0.16 -2.01 7.81
CA ARG A 73 1.38 -2.05 8.64
C ARG A 73 2.64 -1.55 7.92
N LEU A 74 2.51 -1.13 6.67
CA LEU A 74 3.54 -0.43 5.90
C LEU A 74 3.25 1.07 5.96
N ASP A 75 3.34 1.68 7.13
CA ASP A 75 2.86 3.02 7.43
C ASP A 75 3.96 4.02 7.83
N HIS A 76 5.21 3.76 7.43
CA HIS A 76 6.31 4.70 7.65
C HIS A 76 6.48 5.70 6.49
N VAL A 77 7.12 6.83 6.79
CA VAL A 77 7.61 7.80 5.80
C VAL A 77 9.14 7.83 5.88
N PRO A 78 9.85 6.97 5.13
CA PRO A 78 11.30 6.84 5.24
C PRO A 78 12.09 8.14 4.98
N ALA A 79 11.59 9.02 4.10
CA ALA A 79 12.28 10.25 3.75
C ALA A 79 11.32 11.36 3.31
N ILE A 80 11.60 12.58 3.76
CA ILE A 80 11.04 13.82 3.20
C ILE A 80 12.21 14.77 2.96
N GLU A 81 12.39 15.17 1.71
CA GLU A 81 13.50 16.00 1.22
C GLU A 81 12.92 17.27 0.59
N PRO A 82 12.59 18.32 1.39
CA PRO A 82 11.92 19.51 0.90
C PRO A 82 12.72 20.28 -0.15
N GLN A 83 14.06 20.22 -0.07
CA GLN A 83 14.96 20.87 -1.01
C GLN A 83 14.88 20.26 -2.41
N ASP A 84 14.59 18.97 -2.49
CA ASP A 84 14.48 18.20 -3.74
C ASP A 84 13.02 18.02 -4.18
N LEU A 85 12.06 18.59 -3.43
CA LEU A 85 10.62 18.41 -3.61
C LEU A 85 10.23 16.92 -3.73
N SER A 86 10.89 16.07 -2.94
CA SER A 86 10.72 14.62 -2.99
C SER A 86 10.38 14.03 -1.63
N ALA A 87 9.64 12.93 -1.63
CA ALA A 87 9.33 12.15 -0.45
C ALA A 87 9.23 10.66 -0.79
N THR A 88 9.65 9.82 0.14
CA THR A 88 9.47 8.37 0.10
C THR A 88 8.52 7.99 1.21
N ALA A 89 7.47 7.25 0.86
CA ALA A 89 6.46 6.81 1.82
C ALA A 89 6.02 5.38 1.52
N GLU A 90 5.71 4.63 2.58
CA GLU A 90 5.22 3.27 2.46
C GLU A 90 3.75 3.23 2.01
N ALA A 91 3.34 2.12 1.39
CA ALA A 91 2.05 2.03 0.71
C ALA A 91 0.84 2.14 1.65
N GLY A 92 1.00 1.87 2.94
CA GLY A 92 -0.04 1.90 3.97
C GLY A 92 -0.27 3.26 4.60
N ILE A 93 0.68 4.22 4.50
CA ILE A 93 0.54 5.54 5.14
C ILE A 93 -0.77 6.20 4.70
N GLY A 94 -1.48 6.79 5.66
CA GLY A 94 -2.65 7.61 5.36
C GLY A 94 -2.27 8.80 4.48
N PHE A 95 -3.01 9.01 3.39
CA PHE A 95 -2.75 10.06 2.42
C PHE A 95 -2.85 11.45 3.06
N ASP A 96 -3.85 11.65 3.92
CA ASP A 96 -3.99 12.90 4.67
C ASP A 96 -2.85 13.08 5.68
N LEU A 97 -2.42 12.02 6.35
CA LEU A 97 -1.27 12.07 7.26
C LEU A 97 0.02 12.46 6.53
N LEU A 98 0.29 11.86 5.37
CA LEU A 98 1.43 12.24 4.53
C LEU A 98 1.35 13.72 4.13
N ARG A 99 0.17 14.21 3.71
CA ARG A 99 -0.01 15.63 3.37
C ARG A 99 0.28 16.57 4.53
N HIS A 100 -0.14 16.22 5.75
CA HIS A 100 0.18 17.01 6.94
C HIS A 100 1.69 17.02 7.22
N GLN A 101 2.36 15.86 7.18
CA GLN A 101 3.81 15.79 7.38
C GLN A 101 4.62 16.57 6.33
N LEU A 102 4.14 16.60 5.08
CA LEU A 102 4.73 17.44 4.03
C LEU A 102 4.51 18.92 4.32
N ALA A 103 3.30 19.31 4.72
CA ALA A 103 2.95 20.69 5.04
C ALA A 103 3.79 21.25 6.20
N ASP A 104 4.06 20.44 7.23
CA ASP A 104 4.95 20.78 8.34
C ASP A 104 6.39 21.10 7.89
N ARG A 105 6.77 20.64 6.70
CA ARG A 105 8.07 20.90 6.05
C ARG A 105 8.01 22.00 4.98
N GLY A 106 6.88 22.69 4.84
CA GLY A 106 6.69 23.77 3.86
C GLY A 106 6.53 23.30 2.41
N VAL A 107 6.27 22.02 2.19
CA VAL A 107 6.00 21.43 0.86
C VAL A 107 4.62 20.78 0.85
N TRP A 108 4.07 20.51 -0.32
CA TRP A 108 2.74 19.92 -0.44
C TRP A 108 2.67 18.96 -1.63
N LEU A 109 1.75 17.99 -1.54
CA LEU A 109 1.49 17.04 -2.61
C LEU A 109 0.25 17.48 -3.41
N ALA A 110 0.47 17.84 -4.67
CA ALA A 110 -0.55 18.38 -5.57
C ALA A 110 -1.51 17.32 -6.16
N ILE A 111 -1.95 16.36 -5.33
CA ILE A 111 -2.91 15.31 -5.67
C ILE A 111 -4.04 15.35 -4.66
N ASP A 112 -5.29 15.44 -5.09
CA ASP A 112 -6.50 15.59 -4.29
C ASP A 112 -7.54 14.46 -4.53
N PRO A 113 -7.29 13.23 -4.04
CA PRO A 113 -8.17 12.11 -4.31
C PRO A 113 -9.56 12.38 -3.69
N PRO A 114 -10.66 12.31 -4.46
CA PRO A 114 -12.00 12.51 -3.94
C PRO A 114 -12.44 11.37 -3.01
N GLY A 115 -13.48 11.62 -2.21
CA GLY A 115 -14.12 10.64 -1.34
C GLY A 115 -13.83 10.83 0.15
N LEU A 116 -14.10 9.80 0.94
CA LEU A 116 -13.85 9.79 2.39
C LEU A 116 -12.34 9.80 2.69
N GLY A 117 -11.97 10.45 3.80
CA GLY A 117 -10.59 10.44 4.31
C GLY A 117 -10.12 9.05 4.73
N GLY A 118 -8.84 8.92 5.07
CA GLY A 118 -8.26 7.64 5.51
C GLY A 118 -7.91 6.67 4.38
N ARG A 119 -7.74 7.18 3.15
CA ARG A 119 -7.15 6.41 2.06
C ARG A 119 -5.65 6.26 2.27
N SER A 120 -5.11 5.10 1.97
CA SER A 120 -3.66 4.89 1.96
C SER A 120 -3.01 5.46 0.69
N VAL A 121 -1.77 5.92 0.75
CA VAL A 121 -1.01 6.40 -0.43
C VAL A 121 -0.94 5.31 -1.51
N GLY A 122 -0.68 4.06 -1.13
CA GLY A 122 -0.65 2.93 -2.04
C GLY A 122 -1.97 2.75 -2.78
N SER A 123 -3.11 2.92 -2.09
CA SER A 123 -4.42 2.86 -2.76
C SER A 123 -4.62 3.99 -3.77
N VAL A 124 -4.21 5.23 -3.45
CA VAL A 124 -4.35 6.39 -4.35
C VAL A 124 -3.56 6.17 -5.64
N ILE A 125 -2.33 5.62 -5.50
CA ILE A 125 -1.46 5.27 -6.62
C ILE A 125 -2.06 4.11 -7.43
N ALA A 126 -2.43 3.01 -6.78
CA ALA A 126 -2.93 1.81 -7.43
C ALA A 126 -4.22 2.05 -8.24
N THR A 127 -5.10 2.92 -7.75
CA THR A 127 -6.36 3.27 -8.42
C THR A 127 -6.25 4.53 -9.30
N ALA A 128 -5.06 5.12 -9.41
CA ALA A 128 -4.80 6.39 -10.10
C ALA A 128 -5.84 7.49 -9.76
N THR A 129 -6.33 7.52 -8.52
CA THR A 129 -7.44 8.39 -8.15
C THR A 129 -6.98 9.82 -7.98
N ALA A 130 -7.60 10.72 -8.74
CA ALA A 130 -7.27 12.15 -8.75
C ALA A 130 -8.55 12.98 -8.74
N GLY A 131 -8.46 14.19 -8.17
CA GLY A 131 -9.51 15.20 -8.18
C GLY A 131 -9.18 16.37 -9.12
N PRO A 132 -9.83 17.52 -8.91
CA PRO A 132 -9.66 18.72 -9.73
C PRO A 132 -8.22 19.20 -9.93
N LEU A 133 -7.30 19.02 -8.96
CA LEU A 133 -5.91 19.46 -9.11
C LEU A 133 -5.21 18.85 -10.33
N ARG A 134 -5.66 17.67 -10.79
CA ARG A 134 -5.13 17.01 -11.99
C ARG A 134 -5.11 17.93 -13.23
N GLN A 135 -6.05 18.87 -13.35
CA GLN A 135 -6.12 19.76 -14.51
C GLN A 135 -4.96 20.76 -14.55
N GLY A 136 -4.41 21.14 -13.40
CA GLY A 136 -3.28 22.06 -13.29
C GLY A 136 -1.93 21.38 -13.05
N PHE A 137 -1.94 20.22 -12.36
CA PHE A 137 -0.72 19.57 -11.87
C PHE A 137 -0.43 18.20 -12.48
N GLY A 138 -1.33 17.68 -13.32
CA GLY A 138 -1.16 16.40 -14.01
C GLY A 138 -1.73 15.19 -13.24
N PRO A 139 -1.71 14.00 -13.86
CA PRO A 139 -2.18 12.76 -13.26
C PRO A 139 -1.25 12.29 -12.12
N VAL A 140 -1.78 11.43 -11.23
CA VAL A 140 -1.01 10.80 -10.12
C VAL A 140 0.33 10.23 -10.58
N ARG A 141 0.37 9.57 -11.74
CA ARG A 141 1.59 8.99 -12.33
C ARG A 141 2.73 9.99 -12.45
N ASP A 142 2.43 11.25 -12.81
CA ASP A 142 3.46 12.24 -13.08
C ASP A 142 4.12 12.77 -11.79
N HIS A 143 3.54 12.45 -10.63
CA HIS A 143 4.13 12.70 -9.31
C HIS A 143 4.92 11.52 -8.73
N VAL A 144 4.95 10.37 -9.41
CA VAL A 144 5.65 9.16 -8.93
C VAL A 144 7.03 9.06 -9.57
N LEU A 145 8.07 9.27 -8.77
CA LEU A 145 9.47 9.16 -9.23
C LEU A 145 9.96 7.71 -9.35
N GLY A 146 9.43 6.83 -8.50
CA GLY A 146 9.76 5.42 -8.47
C GLY A 146 8.88 4.65 -7.50
N VAL A 147 8.87 3.33 -7.64
CA VAL A 147 8.10 2.41 -6.80
C VAL A 147 8.92 1.16 -6.48
N THR A 148 8.74 0.66 -5.26
CA THR A 148 9.09 -0.73 -4.91
C THR A 148 7.78 -1.50 -4.79
N PHE A 149 7.66 -2.61 -5.52
CA PHE A 149 6.48 -3.46 -5.49
C PHE A 149 6.86 -4.94 -5.45
N VAL A 150 5.92 -5.76 -4.99
CA VAL A 150 6.08 -7.21 -4.96
C VAL A 150 5.19 -7.82 -6.04
N THR A 151 5.75 -8.69 -6.87
CA THR A 151 5.02 -9.42 -7.91
C THR A 151 4.21 -10.57 -7.30
N GLY A 152 3.23 -11.08 -8.05
CA GLY A 152 2.41 -12.22 -7.60
C GLY A 152 3.18 -13.53 -7.37
N ASP A 153 4.44 -13.61 -7.82
CA ASP A 153 5.36 -14.71 -7.52
C ASP A 153 6.38 -14.39 -6.42
N GLY A 154 6.16 -13.32 -5.66
CA GLY A 154 6.95 -12.99 -4.48
C GLY A 154 8.30 -12.33 -4.76
N ARG A 155 8.53 -11.76 -5.95
CA ARG A 155 9.77 -11.01 -6.22
C ARG A 155 9.58 -9.53 -5.86
N ILE A 156 10.56 -8.97 -5.17
CA ILE A 156 10.66 -7.53 -4.96
C ILE A 156 11.26 -6.89 -6.20
N VAL A 157 10.56 -5.92 -6.77
CA VAL A 157 10.99 -5.18 -7.95
C VAL A 157 11.02 -3.70 -7.63
N GLN A 158 12.10 -3.04 -8.04
CA GLN A 158 12.25 -1.59 -7.98
C GLN A 158 12.20 -1.02 -9.39
N SER A 159 11.41 0.03 -9.58
CA SER A 159 11.26 0.71 -10.86
C SER A 159 11.29 2.22 -10.66
N GLY A 160 12.02 2.92 -11.54
CA GLY A 160 12.31 4.34 -11.36
C GLY A 160 13.19 4.58 -10.14
N GLY A 161 13.13 5.79 -9.59
CA GLY A 161 13.89 6.17 -8.41
C GLY A 161 14.26 7.64 -8.42
N ARG A 162 14.82 8.10 -7.30
CA ARG A 162 15.37 9.46 -7.20
C ARG A 162 16.55 9.58 -8.17
N VAL A 163 16.43 10.50 -9.13
CA VAL A 163 17.53 10.87 -10.01
C VAL A 163 18.07 12.21 -9.56
N VAL A 164 19.32 12.23 -9.09
CA VAL A 164 20.03 13.47 -8.81
C VAL A 164 20.67 13.93 -10.13
N LYS A 165 20.46 15.19 -10.51
CA LYS A 165 21.17 15.84 -11.62
C LYS A 165 22.06 16.94 -11.09
#